data_AF-A0A5M5C6U3-F1
#
_entry.id   AF-A0A5M5C6U3-F1
#
_cell.length_a   1.000
_cell.length_b   1.000
_cell.length_c   1.000
_cell.angle_alpha   90.00
_cell.angle_beta   90.00
_cell.angle_gamma   90.00
#
_symmetry.space_group_name_H-M   'P 1'
#
loop_
_entity.id
_entity.type
_entity.pdbx_description
1 polymer ?
#
loop_
_entity_poly.entity_id
_entity_poly.type
_entity_poly.pdbx_seq_one_letter_code
_entity_poly.pdbx_strand_id
1 'polypeptide(L)'
;ARSPAGAAGLWQFMPATGREFGLEVNDNVDERYHIEKATVAACKYFKQAYAKYGDWMAVSAAYNAGQGRISSQLEKQLASHAMDLWLVEETSRYMFRLLAAKEIFNNPQRYGFLLKREHLYPPIPYKEVTVNTSIDDLNDYAKSQGITYAQLRDANPWLRDTSLKNKTGKTYILYIPTQEGMYYNPQKTVAYNKQWVID
;
A
#
# COMPACT_ATOMS: atom_id res chain seq x y z
N ALA A 1 -6.81 1.37 6.16
CA ALA A 1 -7.86 0.36 5.88
C ALA A 1 -7.56 -0.93 6.64
N ARG A 2 -8.57 -1.58 7.21
CA ARG A 2 -8.47 -2.90 7.86
C ARG A 2 -9.72 -3.71 7.52
N SER A 3 -9.58 -4.94 7.02
CA SER A 3 -10.72 -5.82 6.76
C SER A 3 -11.15 -6.57 8.03
N PRO A 4 -12.38 -7.10 8.07
CA PRO A 4 -12.83 -7.98 9.17
C PRO A 4 -11.94 -9.21 9.36
N ALA A 5 -11.34 -9.72 8.27
CA ALA A 5 -10.40 -10.84 8.30
C ALA A 5 -8.99 -10.47 8.83
N GLY A 6 -8.71 -9.18 9.04
CA GLY A 6 -7.44 -8.72 9.59
C GLY A 6 -6.39 -8.30 8.55
N ALA A 7 -6.75 -8.25 7.26
CA ALA A 7 -5.95 -7.61 6.22
C ALA A 7 -5.82 -6.11 6.51
N ALA A 8 -4.65 -5.51 6.32
CA ALA A 8 -4.41 -4.13 6.71
C ALA A 8 -3.53 -3.34 5.73
N GLY A 9 -3.66 -2.02 5.81
CA GLY A 9 -2.86 -1.08 5.03
C GLY A 9 -3.30 -0.94 3.57
N LEU A 10 -2.49 -0.23 2.78
CA LEU A 10 -2.76 0.05 1.37
C LEU A 10 -2.89 -1.26 0.55
N TRP A 11 -1.97 -2.19 0.80
CA TRP A 11 -1.85 -3.46 0.09
C TRP A 11 -2.65 -4.59 0.75
N GLN A 12 -3.47 -4.31 1.77
CA GLN A 12 -4.34 -5.29 2.43
C GLN A 12 -3.61 -6.60 2.80
N PHE A 13 -2.39 -6.49 3.36
CA PHE A 13 -1.65 -7.68 3.79
C PHE A 13 -2.27 -8.32 5.03
N MET A 14 -2.40 -9.64 5.01
CA MET A 14 -2.58 -10.42 6.23
C MET A 14 -1.33 -10.32 7.11
N PRO A 15 -1.44 -10.40 8.46
CA PRO A 15 -0.28 -10.26 9.35
C PRO A 15 0.86 -11.23 9.03
N ALA A 16 0.53 -12.50 8.76
CA ALA A 16 1.50 -13.54 8.43
C ALA A 16 2.24 -13.23 7.12
N THR A 17 1.50 -12.90 6.05
CA THR A 17 2.07 -12.53 4.76
C THR A 17 2.92 -11.27 4.86
N GLY A 18 2.48 -10.26 5.61
CA GLY A 18 3.29 -9.06 5.83
C GLY A 18 4.67 -9.40 6.41
N ARG A 19 4.71 -10.25 7.44
CA ARG A 19 5.97 -10.72 8.05
C ARG A 19 6.82 -11.56 7.10
N GLU A 20 6.20 -12.45 6.33
CA GLU A 20 6.88 -13.25 5.31
C GLU A 20 7.63 -12.38 4.29
N PHE A 21 7.05 -11.24 3.90
CA PHE A 21 7.66 -10.28 2.98
C PHE A 21 8.48 -9.17 3.66
N GLY A 22 8.81 -9.35 4.96
CA GLY A 22 9.76 -8.53 5.68
C GLY A 22 9.20 -7.30 6.39
N LEU A 23 7.87 -7.21 6.55
CA LEU A 23 7.23 -6.16 7.34
C LEU A 23 7.21 -6.51 8.82
N GLU A 24 7.49 -5.54 9.67
CA GLU A 24 7.22 -5.62 11.10
C GLU A 24 5.72 -5.48 11.36
N VAL A 25 5.15 -6.43 12.11
CA VAL A 25 3.72 -6.44 12.46
C VAL A 25 3.56 -6.88 13.91
N ASN A 26 3.34 -5.90 14.80
CA ASN A 26 3.03 -6.05 16.22
C ASN A 26 2.09 -4.92 16.69
N ASP A 27 1.79 -4.87 17.99
CA ASP A 27 0.81 -3.93 18.56
C ASP A 27 1.31 -2.48 18.63
N ASN A 28 2.62 -2.24 18.55
CA ASN A 28 3.21 -0.91 18.60
C ASN A 28 3.59 -0.37 17.20
N VAL A 29 4.02 -1.27 16.31
CA VAL A 29 4.46 -1.01 14.94
C VAL A 29 3.80 -2.01 14.00
N ASP A 30 3.11 -1.50 12.98
CA ASP A 30 2.53 -2.30 11.90
C ASP A 30 2.84 -1.67 10.55
N GLU A 31 3.95 -2.13 9.95
CA GLU A 31 4.48 -1.63 8.69
C GLU A 31 3.61 -2.01 7.48
N ARG A 32 2.52 -2.76 7.66
CA ARG A 32 1.49 -2.89 6.60
C ARG A 32 0.85 -1.55 6.27
N TYR A 33 0.80 -0.63 7.25
CA TYR A 33 0.34 0.74 7.02
C TYR A 33 1.44 1.67 6.48
N HIS A 34 2.71 1.26 6.47
CA HIS A 34 3.80 2.06 5.90
C HIS A 34 3.77 1.90 4.38
N ILE A 35 3.42 2.97 3.66
CA ILE A 35 3.13 2.92 2.22
C ILE A 35 4.29 2.35 1.42
N GLU A 36 5.49 2.87 1.61
CA GLU A 36 6.71 2.50 0.89
C GLU A 36 7.13 1.06 1.19
N LYS A 37 7.24 0.70 2.47
CA LYS A 37 7.64 -0.65 2.89
C LYS A 37 6.63 -1.70 2.42
N ALA A 38 5.34 -1.44 2.60
CA ALA A 38 4.29 -2.33 2.12
C ALA A 38 4.28 -2.45 0.59
N THR A 39 4.58 -1.37 -0.14
CA THR A 39 4.73 -1.41 -1.60
C THR A 39 5.91 -2.26 -2.04
N VAL A 40 7.06 -2.14 -1.37
CA VAL A 40 8.22 -3.01 -1.62
C VAL A 40 7.87 -4.48 -1.34
N ALA A 41 7.17 -4.76 -0.25
CA ALA A 41 6.69 -6.11 0.08
C ALA A 41 5.72 -6.66 -1.00
N ALA A 42 4.78 -5.84 -1.48
CA ALA A 42 3.86 -6.21 -2.56
C ALA A 42 4.60 -6.50 -3.87
N CYS A 43 5.56 -5.66 -4.26
CA CYS A 43 6.40 -5.89 -5.42
C CYS A 43 7.19 -7.22 -5.33
N LYS A 44 7.72 -7.55 -4.14
CA LYS A 44 8.38 -8.85 -3.90
C LYS A 44 7.40 -10.01 -4.05
N TYR A 45 6.20 -9.89 -3.49
CA TYR A 45 5.13 -10.89 -3.66
C TYR A 45 4.82 -11.10 -5.15
N PHE A 46 4.58 -10.03 -5.90
CA PHE A 46 4.18 -10.13 -7.31
C PHE A 46 5.28 -10.77 -8.15
N LYS A 47 6.55 -10.41 -7.92
CA LYS A 47 7.69 -11.03 -8.61
C LYS A 47 7.82 -12.52 -8.28
N GLN A 48 7.66 -12.90 -7.02
CA GLN A 48 7.71 -14.32 -6.61
C GLN A 48 6.56 -15.11 -7.25
N ALA A 49 5.33 -14.59 -7.19
CA ALA A 49 4.17 -15.23 -7.79
C ALA A 49 4.33 -15.33 -9.32
N TYR A 50 4.84 -14.29 -9.99
CA TYR A 50 5.07 -14.33 -11.43
C TYR A 50 6.17 -15.33 -11.81
N ALA A 51 7.26 -15.41 -11.05
CA ALA A 51 8.29 -16.43 -11.26
C ALA A 51 7.75 -17.86 -11.11
N LYS A 52 6.72 -18.05 -10.27
CA LYS A 52 6.05 -19.34 -10.09
C LYS A 52 5.06 -19.67 -11.22
N TYR A 53 4.24 -18.71 -11.65
CA TYR A 53 3.12 -18.97 -12.55
C TYR A 53 3.38 -18.59 -14.01
N GLY A 54 4.29 -17.67 -14.29
CA GLY A 54 4.52 -17.12 -15.64
C GLY A 54 3.36 -16.29 -16.21
N ASP A 55 2.26 -16.12 -15.46
CA ASP A 55 1.03 -15.48 -15.88
C ASP A 55 0.54 -14.45 -14.86
N TRP A 56 0.29 -13.23 -15.33
CA TRP A 56 -0.21 -12.14 -14.50
C TRP A 56 -1.64 -12.36 -13.99
N MET A 57 -2.47 -13.11 -14.72
CA MET A 57 -3.81 -13.43 -14.26
C MET A 57 -3.75 -14.38 -13.06
N ALA A 58 -2.92 -15.42 -13.13
CA ALA A 58 -2.62 -16.28 -11.98
C ALA A 58 -2.03 -15.51 -10.79
N VAL A 59 -1.13 -14.54 -11.02
CA VAL A 59 -0.61 -13.66 -9.96
C VAL A 59 -1.72 -12.87 -9.29
N SER A 60 -2.64 -12.27 -10.06
CA SER A 60 -3.74 -11.48 -9.52
C SER A 60 -4.73 -12.34 -8.71
N ALA A 61 -5.07 -13.53 -9.21
CA ALA A 61 -5.90 -14.48 -8.48
C ALA A 61 -5.22 -14.93 -7.19
N ALA A 62 -3.92 -15.20 -7.24
CA ALA A 62 -3.14 -15.64 -6.07
C ALA A 62 -3.03 -14.55 -5.02
N TYR A 63 -2.94 -13.28 -5.44
CA TYR A 63 -2.90 -12.16 -4.50
C TYR A 63 -4.19 -12.04 -3.68
N ASN A 64 -5.35 -12.27 -4.30
CA ASN A 64 -6.64 -12.27 -3.59
C ASN A 64 -6.88 -13.56 -2.79
N ALA A 65 -6.63 -14.73 -3.39
CA ALA A 65 -7.06 -16.02 -2.83
C ALA A 65 -5.95 -16.82 -2.14
N GLY A 66 -4.71 -16.39 -2.24
CA GLY A 66 -3.50 -17.08 -1.79
C GLY A 66 -2.89 -17.99 -2.86
N GLN A 67 -1.55 -17.99 -2.95
CA GLN A 67 -0.79 -18.83 -3.91
C GLN A 67 -1.08 -20.33 -3.74
N GLY A 68 -1.19 -20.82 -2.49
CA GLY A 68 -1.50 -22.22 -2.22
C GLY A 68 -2.84 -22.64 -2.81
N ARG A 69 -3.87 -21.81 -2.65
CA ARG A 69 -5.20 -22.06 -3.20
C ARG A 69 -5.20 -22.09 -4.72
N ILE A 70 -4.58 -21.09 -5.37
CA ILE A 70 -4.52 -21.04 -6.84
C ILE A 70 -3.74 -22.22 -7.42
N SER A 71 -2.61 -22.58 -6.81
CA SER A 71 -1.83 -23.75 -7.25
C SER A 71 -2.65 -25.04 -7.15
N SER A 72 -3.34 -25.25 -6.03
CA SER A 72 -4.20 -26.42 -5.84
C SER A 72 -5.37 -26.47 -6.82
N GLN A 73 -5.94 -25.31 -7.19
CA GLN A 73 -7.06 -25.27 -8.13
C GLN A 73 -6.61 -25.52 -9.57
N LEU A 74 -5.46 -24.99 -10.00
CA LEU A 74 -4.86 -25.32 -11.31
C LEU A 74 -4.65 -26.82 -11.47
N GLU A 75 -4.09 -27.47 -10.45
CA GLU A 75 -3.88 -28.91 -10.44
C GLU A 75 -5.20 -29.70 -10.45
N LYS A 76 -6.12 -29.39 -9.53
CA LYS A 76 -7.38 -30.14 -9.38
C LYS A 76 -8.31 -30.02 -10.58
N GLN A 77 -8.32 -28.86 -11.24
CA GLN A 77 -9.18 -28.60 -12.38
C GLN A 77 -8.50 -28.88 -13.71
N LEU A 78 -7.25 -29.38 -13.70
CA LEU A 78 -6.44 -29.65 -14.89
C LEU A 78 -6.33 -28.43 -15.81
N ALA A 79 -6.24 -27.24 -15.23
CA ALA A 79 -6.22 -25.97 -15.94
C ALA A 79 -4.80 -25.40 -16.00
N SER A 80 -4.42 -24.86 -17.16
CA SER A 80 -3.13 -24.18 -17.35
C SER A 80 -3.17 -22.69 -17.04
N HIS A 81 -4.35 -22.06 -17.13
CA HIS A 81 -4.53 -20.63 -16.88
C HIS A 81 -5.53 -20.37 -15.77
N ALA A 82 -5.29 -19.34 -14.97
CA ALA A 82 -6.17 -19.00 -13.86
C ALA A 82 -7.57 -18.55 -14.30
N MET A 83 -7.70 -18.05 -15.54
CA MET A 83 -8.97 -17.62 -16.12
C MET A 83 -9.90 -18.79 -16.44
N ASP A 84 -9.35 -20.00 -16.60
CA ASP A 84 -10.12 -21.21 -16.87
C ASP A 84 -10.61 -21.87 -15.56
N LEU A 85 -10.20 -21.36 -14.40
CA LEU A 85 -10.57 -21.91 -13.11
C LEU A 85 -12.00 -21.53 -12.72
N TRP A 86 -12.74 -22.53 -12.26
CA TRP A 86 -13.95 -22.35 -11.48
C TRP A 86 -13.60 -21.93 -10.05
N LEU A 87 -13.49 -20.62 -9.82
CA LEU A 87 -13.23 -20.01 -8.50
C LEU A 87 -14.49 -19.36 -7.93
N VAL A 88 -14.45 -19.06 -6.63
CA VAL A 88 -15.48 -18.24 -6.00
C VAL A 88 -15.54 -16.86 -6.66
N GLU A 89 -16.75 -16.29 -6.68
CA GLU A 89 -17.04 -15.05 -7.41
C GLU A 89 -16.09 -13.89 -7.05
N GLU A 90 -15.72 -13.76 -5.78
CA GLU A 90 -14.78 -12.74 -5.33
C GLU A 90 -13.45 -12.78 -6.10
N THR A 91 -12.80 -13.96 -6.16
CA THR A 91 -11.50 -14.12 -6.81
C THR A 91 -11.61 -14.02 -8.33
N SER A 92 -12.65 -14.61 -8.92
CA SER A 92 -12.88 -14.51 -10.37
C SER A 92 -13.07 -13.05 -10.79
N ARG A 93 -13.88 -12.28 -10.05
CA ARG A 93 -14.10 -10.85 -10.34
C ARG A 93 -12.85 -10.01 -10.05
N TYR A 94 -12.03 -10.39 -9.07
CA TYR A 94 -10.81 -9.64 -8.73
C TYR A 94 -9.88 -9.51 -9.94
N MET A 95 -9.69 -10.59 -10.69
CA MET A 95 -8.92 -10.61 -11.94
C MET A 95 -9.41 -9.57 -12.95
N PHE A 96 -10.71 -9.56 -13.23
CA PHE A 96 -11.31 -8.61 -14.18
C PHE A 96 -11.31 -7.16 -13.66
N ARG A 97 -11.51 -6.94 -12.36
CA ARG A 97 -11.42 -5.62 -11.74
C ARG A 97 -10.02 -5.03 -11.89
N LEU A 98 -8.98 -5.85 -11.73
CA LEU A 98 -7.61 -5.42 -11.90
C LEU A 98 -7.31 -5.08 -13.37
N LEU A 99 -7.80 -5.88 -14.33
CA LEU A 99 -7.70 -5.56 -15.76
C LEU A 99 -8.42 -4.26 -16.11
N ALA A 100 -9.63 -4.05 -15.60
CA ALA A 100 -10.39 -2.82 -15.82
C ALA A 100 -9.67 -1.60 -15.22
N ALA A 101 -9.14 -1.72 -14.00
CA ALA A 101 -8.35 -0.66 -13.39
C ALA A 101 -7.10 -0.34 -14.23
N LYS A 102 -6.33 -1.36 -14.63
CA LYS A 102 -5.17 -1.17 -15.51
C LYS A 102 -5.54 -0.45 -16.80
N GLU A 103 -6.66 -0.82 -17.42
CA GLU A 103 -7.10 -0.23 -18.68
C GLU A 103 -7.53 1.24 -18.50
N ILE A 104 -8.23 1.56 -17.41
CA ILE A 104 -8.56 2.96 -17.04
C ILE A 104 -7.27 3.77 -16.78
N PHE A 105 -6.30 3.21 -16.05
CA PHE A 105 -5.03 3.90 -15.78
C PHE A 105 -4.18 4.07 -17.04
N ASN A 106 -4.30 3.18 -18.03
CA ASN A 106 -3.59 3.30 -19.30
C ASN A 106 -4.26 4.29 -20.25
N ASN A 107 -5.59 4.39 -20.24
CA ASN A 107 -6.37 5.17 -21.21
C ASN A 107 -7.52 5.96 -20.54
N PRO A 108 -7.25 6.83 -19.55
CA PRO A 108 -8.32 7.42 -18.72
C PRO A 108 -9.36 8.20 -19.54
N GLN A 109 -8.94 8.96 -20.57
CA GLN A 109 -9.84 9.75 -21.40
C GLN A 109 -10.80 8.88 -22.23
N ARG A 110 -10.38 7.69 -22.66
CA ARG A 110 -11.24 6.72 -23.37
C ARG A 110 -12.44 6.31 -22.52
N TYR A 111 -12.29 6.34 -21.19
CA TYR A 111 -13.31 5.97 -20.22
C TYR A 111 -13.99 7.20 -19.57
N GLY A 112 -13.80 8.40 -20.15
CA GLY A 112 -14.47 9.62 -19.69
C GLY A 112 -13.79 10.33 -18.51
N PHE A 113 -12.59 9.89 -18.09
CA PHE A 113 -11.83 10.60 -17.08
C PHE A 113 -11.07 11.77 -17.71
N LEU A 114 -11.66 12.96 -17.63
CA LEU A 114 -11.09 14.23 -18.09
C LEU A 114 -10.42 14.96 -16.91
N LEU A 115 -9.35 14.36 -16.37
CA LEU A 115 -8.63 14.94 -15.23
C LEU A 115 -7.74 16.09 -15.69
N LYS A 116 -7.69 17.16 -14.91
CA LYS A 116 -6.69 18.23 -15.05
C LYS A 116 -5.65 18.07 -13.94
N ARG A 117 -4.45 18.63 -14.11
CA ARG A 117 -3.42 18.66 -13.06
C ARG A 117 -3.94 19.23 -11.74
N GLU A 118 -4.82 20.23 -11.81
CA GLU A 118 -5.47 20.85 -10.66
C GLU A 118 -6.47 19.96 -9.91
N HIS A 119 -6.87 18.82 -10.48
CA HIS A 119 -7.72 17.82 -9.83
C HIS A 119 -6.89 16.78 -9.04
N LEU A 120 -5.57 16.75 -9.23
CA LEU A 120 -4.69 15.78 -8.59
C LEU A 120 -4.28 16.26 -7.19
N TYR A 121 -4.00 15.31 -6.30
CA TYR A 121 -3.50 15.59 -4.97
C TYR A 121 -1.97 15.74 -4.99
N PRO A 122 -1.40 16.90 -4.62
CA PRO A 122 0.03 17.05 -4.49
C PRO A 122 0.56 16.23 -3.30
N PRO A 123 1.78 15.69 -3.37
CA PRO A 123 2.40 15.06 -2.22
C PRO A 123 2.62 16.09 -1.12
N ILE A 124 2.35 15.70 0.14
CA ILE A 124 2.65 16.55 1.30
C ILE A 124 4.16 16.45 1.58
N PRO A 125 4.95 17.52 1.43
CA PRO A 125 6.37 17.49 1.74
C PRO A 125 6.60 17.24 3.23
N TYR A 126 7.56 16.37 3.52
CA TYR A 126 7.96 16.00 4.86
C TYR A 126 9.48 16.04 4.99
N LYS A 127 9.97 16.19 6.22
CA LYS A 127 11.35 15.85 6.59
C LYS A 127 11.40 14.45 7.18
N GLU A 128 12.50 13.75 6.95
CA GLU A 128 12.78 12.47 7.57
C GLU A 128 13.52 12.68 8.90
N VAL A 129 13.04 12.05 9.96
CA VAL A 129 13.69 12.05 11.27
C VAL A 129 14.02 10.61 11.66
N THR A 130 15.31 10.33 11.81
CA THR A 130 15.78 9.03 12.30
C THR A 130 15.55 8.92 13.81
N VAL A 131 14.88 7.86 14.22
CA VAL A 131 14.61 7.55 15.64
C VAL A 131 15.14 6.15 15.94
N ASN A 132 16.04 6.06 16.91
CA ASN A 132 16.64 4.81 17.39
C ASN A 132 16.42 4.60 18.91
N THR A 133 15.58 5.42 19.53
CA THR A 133 15.19 5.31 20.94
C THR A 133 13.68 5.18 21.08
N SER A 134 13.20 4.91 22.30
CA SER A 134 11.77 4.99 22.61
C SER A 134 11.26 6.43 22.54
N ILE A 135 9.97 6.57 22.27
CA ILE A 135 9.22 7.82 22.44
C ILE A 135 8.06 7.51 23.39
N ASP A 136 8.06 8.11 24.59
CA ASP A 136 7.08 7.79 25.62
C ASP A 136 5.70 8.38 25.33
N ASP A 137 5.64 9.59 24.75
CA ASP A 137 4.39 10.23 24.31
C ASP A 137 4.56 10.87 22.93
N LEU A 138 3.81 10.34 21.95
CA LEU A 138 3.80 10.87 20.60
C LEU A 138 3.13 12.25 20.47
N ASN A 139 2.31 12.68 21.44
CA ASN A 139 1.72 14.02 21.47
C ASN A 139 2.80 15.06 21.76
N ASP A 140 3.60 14.84 22.81
CA ASP A 140 4.72 15.71 23.17
C ASP A 140 5.80 15.70 22.08
N TYR A 141 6.08 14.53 21.51
CA TYR A 141 6.98 14.42 20.37
C TYR A 141 6.47 15.23 19.16
N ALA A 142 5.21 15.09 18.76
CA ALA A 142 4.62 15.88 17.68
C ALA A 142 4.73 17.39 17.94
N LYS A 143 4.41 17.82 19.17
CA LYS A 143 4.51 19.22 19.60
C LYS A 143 5.94 19.74 19.50
N SER A 144 6.94 18.96 19.93
CA SER A 144 8.37 19.30 19.80
C SER A 144 8.83 19.42 18.34
N GLN A 145 8.16 18.72 17.42
CA GLN A 145 8.42 18.78 15.99
C GLN A 145 7.65 19.92 15.30
N GLY A 146 6.82 20.68 16.02
CA GLY A 146 6.02 21.78 15.48
C GLY A 146 4.82 21.33 14.64
N ILE A 147 4.33 20.11 14.85
CA ILE A 147 3.17 19.53 14.18
C ILE A 147 2.13 19.03 15.17
N THR A 148 0.90 18.80 14.71
CA THR A 148 -0.14 18.18 15.53
C THR A 148 0.06 16.67 15.61
N TYR A 149 -0.49 16.06 16.67
CA TYR A 149 -0.52 14.60 16.78
C TYR A 149 -1.22 13.95 15.58
N ALA A 150 -2.31 14.54 15.08
CA ALA A 150 -3.01 14.05 13.88
C ALA A 150 -2.10 14.03 12.65
N GLN A 151 -1.33 15.10 12.41
CA GLN A 151 -0.36 15.16 11.31
C GLN A 151 0.73 14.10 11.42
N LEU A 152 1.24 13.85 12.64
CA LEU A 152 2.22 12.80 12.87
C LEU A 152 1.63 11.41 12.54
N ARG A 153 0.39 11.17 12.96
CA ARG A 153 -0.32 9.90 12.75
C ARG A 153 -0.68 9.65 11.30
N ASP A 154 -1.08 10.70 10.58
CA ASP A 154 -1.42 10.61 9.15
C ASP A 154 -0.16 10.35 8.30
N ALA A 155 0.97 10.97 8.65
CA ALA A 155 2.24 10.74 7.97
C ALA A 155 2.90 9.40 8.34
N ASN A 156 2.61 8.87 9.55
CA ASN A 156 3.20 7.63 10.06
C ASN A 156 2.11 6.66 10.56
N PRO A 157 1.19 6.22 9.69
CA PRO A 157 0.04 5.40 10.10
C PRO A 157 0.44 3.99 10.60
N TRP A 158 1.71 3.62 10.41
CA TRP A 158 2.34 2.41 10.91
C TRP A 158 2.66 2.45 12.41
N LEU A 159 2.71 3.63 13.04
CA LEU A 159 2.70 3.73 14.50
C LEU A 159 1.31 3.30 14.98
N ARG A 160 1.22 2.36 15.91
CA ARG A 160 -0.07 1.74 16.30
C ARG A 160 -0.53 2.09 17.71
N ASP A 161 0.35 2.70 18.50
CA ASP A 161 0.09 3.12 19.88
C ASP A 161 0.33 4.65 20.02
N THR A 162 0.10 5.21 21.21
CA THR A 162 0.42 6.62 21.55
C THR A 162 1.89 6.82 21.95
N SER A 163 2.69 5.75 21.91
CA SER A 163 4.12 5.71 22.21
C SER A 163 4.85 4.84 21.18
N LEU A 164 6.18 4.97 21.07
CA LEU A 164 7.05 4.07 20.32
C LEU A 164 7.95 3.30 21.29
N LYS A 165 7.66 2.02 21.50
CA LYS A 165 8.33 1.12 22.45
C LYS A 165 9.55 0.49 21.75
N ASN A 166 10.62 1.25 21.59
CA ASN A 166 11.81 0.84 20.84
C ASN A 166 12.97 0.41 21.74
N LYS A 167 12.73 -0.57 22.63
CA LYS A 167 13.73 -1.05 23.59
C LYS A 167 14.96 -1.68 22.94
N THR A 168 14.81 -2.19 21.71
CA THR A 168 15.88 -2.87 20.97
C THR A 168 16.82 -1.91 20.25
N GLY A 169 16.52 -0.60 20.24
CA GLY A 169 17.31 0.40 19.51
C GLY A 169 17.19 0.29 17.99
N LYS A 170 16.10 -0.34 17.49
CA LYS A 170 15.85 -0.46 16.06
C LYS A 170 15.73 0.92 15.44
N THR A 171 16.28 1.12 14.24
CA THR A 171 16.17 2.39 13.54
C THR A 171 14.83 2.49 12.80
N TYR A 172 14.10 3.54 13.08
CA TYR A 172 12.90 3.97 12.36
C TYR A 172 13.14 5.32 11.69
N ILE A 173 12.43 5.57 10.60
CA ILE A 173 12.36 6.88 9.96
C ILE A 173 10.92 7.36 10.14
N LEU A 174 10.76 8.50 10.81
CA LEU A 174 9.48 9.17 10.96
C LEU A 174 9.40 10.31 9.97
N TYR A 175 8.25 10.42 9.30
CA TYR A 175 7.94 11.52 8.40
C TYR A 175 7.26 12.64 9.18
N ILE A 176 7.87 13.82 9.17
CA ILE A 176 7.33 15.02 9.82
C ILE A 176 6.90 15.99 8.71
N PRO A 177 5.58 16.19 8.48
CA PRO A 177 5.10 17.13 7.49
C PRO A 177 5.64 18.55 7.71
N THR A 178 5.95 19.24 6.63
CA THR A 178 6.41 20.64 6.66
C THR A 178 5.22 21.58 6.48
N GLN A 179 5.27 22.75 7.12
CA GLN A 179 4.21 23.77 7.02
C GLN A 179 4.02 24.29 5.59
N GLU A 180 5.11 24.34 4.80
CA GLU A 180 5.07 24.73 3.37
C GLU A 180 4.17 23.82 2.53
N GLY A 181 4.01 22.56 2.95
CA GLY A 181 3.18 21.55 2.30
C GLY A 181 1.71 21.55 2.68
N MET A 182 1.32 22.31 3.71
CA MET A 182 -0.02 22.24 4.29
C MET A 182 -1.04 23.11 3.54
N TYR A 183 -0.59 23.86 2.53
CA TYR A 183 -1.44 24.64 1.65
C TYR A 183 -1.58 23.93 0.29
N TYR A 184 -2.80 23.45 -0.01
CA TYR A 184 -3.11 22.87 -1.30
C TYR A 184 -2.90 23.90 -2.42
N ASN A 185 -1.90 23.67 -3.27
CA ASN A 185 -1.69 24.46 -4.47
C ASN A 185 -1.80 23.57 -5.73
N PRO A 186 -2.98 23.53 -6.38
CA PRO A 186 -3.21 22.66 -7.53
C PRO A 186 -2.35 23.03 -8.74
N GLN A 187 -1.86 24.27 -8.83
CA GLN A 187 -1.05 24.74 -9.95
C GLN A 187 0.36 24.15 -9.94
N LYS A 188 0.84 23.67 -8.78
CA LYS A 188 2.14 23.04 -8.62
C LYS A 188 2.11 21.52 -8.85
N THR A 189 0.92 20.92 -8.97
CA THR A 189 0.81 19.47 -9.13
C THR A 189 1.28 19.03 -10.51
N VAL A 190 2.25 18.11 -10.53
CA VAL A 190 2.75 17.49 -11.76
C VAL A 190 2.22 16.06 -11.82
N ALA A 191 1.52 15.72 -12.89
CA ALA A 191 1.06 14.36 -13.12
C ALA A 191 2.28 13.46 -13.36
N TYR A 192 2.38 12.35 -12.62
CA TYR A 192 3.44 11.36 -12.82
C TYR A 192 3.45 10.82 -14.26
N ASN A 193 2.25 10.46 -14.76
CA ASN A 193 2.04 10.17 -16.18
C ASN A 193 1.26 11.33 -16.82
N LYS A 194 1.86 11.99 -17.81
CA LYS A 194 1.21 13.08 -18.55
C LYS A 194 -0.06 12.64 -19.28
N GLN A 195 -0.19 11.35 -19.62
CA GLN A 195 -1.40 10.80 -20.23
C GLN A 195 -2.59 10.73 -19.27
N TRP A 196 -2.40 10.94 -17.97
CA TRP A 196 -3.51 10.94 -17.01
C TRP A 196 -4.31 12.23 -16.99
N VAL A 197 -3.74 13.31 -17.50
CA VAL A 197 -4.36 14.64 -17.51
C VAL A 197 -4.59 15.13 -18.93
N ILE A 198 -5.47 16.11 -19.09
CA ILE A 198 -5.83 16.70 -20.39
C ILE A 198 -5.10 18.03 -20.68
N ASP A 199 -4.30 18.53 -19.73
CA ASP A 199 -3.60 19.81 -19.78
C ASP A 199 -2.08 19.70 -19.58
#